data_AF-A0A835I7A0-F1
#
_entry.id   AF-A0A835I7A0-F1
#
_cell.length_a   1.000
_cell.length_b   1.000
_cell.length_c   1.000
_cell.angle_alpha   90.00
_cell.angle_beta   90.00
_cell.angle_gamma   90.00
#
_symmetry.space_group_name_H-M   'P 1'
#
loop_
_entity.id
_entity.type
_entity.pdbx_description
1 polymer ?
#
loop_
_entity_poly.entity_id
_entity_poly.type
_entity_poly.pdbx_seq_one_letter_code
_entity_poly.pdbx_strand_id
1 'polypeptide(L)'
;MIHFRQLLDVFWSSHDSRQVFGQGPDVGNQYRSIIFTNGTEEVRLAAASKEREQTKSRTNIVTTQIQHLGTFYPAEPEHQKFELKRNPFLLQLIGNMPEEELSRSSLGSRLNGYAAELCPQKTQKQIDAKINDIVKKGWPILREV
;
A
#
# COMPACT_ATOMS: atom_id res chain seq x y z
N MET A 1 -15.54 4.71 1.11
CA MET A 1 -15.65 3.42 0.38
C MET A 1 -15.03 3.63 -1.00
N ILE A 2 -14.35 2.64 -1.57
CA ILE A 2 -13.64 2.74 -2.86
C ILE A 2 -14.13 1.61 -3.77
N HIS A 3 -14.24 1.87 -5.07
CA HIS A 3 -14.64 0.86 -6.06
C HIS A 3 -13.42 0.16 -6.67
N PHE A 4 -13.61 -1.09 -7.10
CA PHE A 4 -12.55 -1.89 -7.74
C PHE A 4 -11.90 -1.20 -8.94
N ARG A 5 -12.67 -0.46 -9.75
CA ARG A 5 -12.12 0.35 -10.85
C ARG A 5 -11.08 1.38 -10.41
N GLN A 6 -11.31 2.02 -9.26
CA GLN A 6 -10.38 3.00 -8.71
C GLN A 6 -9.12 2.32 -8.17
N LEU A 7 -9.24 1.10 -7.63
CA LEU A 7 -8.08 0.28 -7.24
C LEU A 7 -7.24 -0.12 -8.46
N LEU A 8 -7.89 -0.46 -9.59
CA LEU A 8 -7.20 -0.73 -10.85
C LEU A 8 -6.45 0.51 -11.34
N ASP A 9 -7.07 1.70 -11.28
CA ASP A 9 -6.39 2.94 -11.68
C ASP A 9 -5.13 3.20 -10.83
N VAL A 10 -5.21 2.99 -9.50
CA VAL A 10 -4.05 3.07 -8.61
C VAL A 10 -3.00 2.02 -8.95
N PHE A 11 -3.41 0.77 -9.21
CA PHE A 11 -2.53 -0.32 -9.60
C PHE A 11 -1.72 0.05 -10.85
N TRP A 12 -2.37 0.48 -11.94
CA TRP A 12 -1.67 0.84 -13.18
C TRP A 12 -0.76 2.05 -13.06
N SER A 13 -0.99 2.95 -12.09
CA SER A 13 -0.10 4.09 -11.82
C SER A 13 1.06 3.78 -10.88
N SER A 14 1.06 2.62 -10.22
CA SER A 14 2.02 2.32 -9.15
C SER A 14 3.32 1.68 -9.63
N HIS A 15 3.37 1.18 -10.87
CA HIS A 15 4.49 0.40 -11.37
C HIS A 15 4.55 0.36 -12.91
N ASP A 16 5.64 -0.19 -13.46
CA ASP A 16 5.73 -0.43 -14.90
C ASP A 16 5.08 -1.77 -15.28
N SER A 17 3.85 -1.67 -15.78
CA SER A 17 3.07 -2.83 -16.22
C SER A 17 3.60 -3.53 -17.49
N ARG A 18 4.68 -3.03 -18.08
CA ARG A 18 5.33 -3.58 -19.28
C ARG A 18 6.65 -4.27 -18.96
N GLN A 19 7.21 -4.05 -17.77
CA GLN A 19 8.42 -4.74 -17.34
C GLN A 19 8.13 -6.25 -17.17
N VAL A 20 8.98 -7.07 -17.78
CA VAL A 20 8.89 -8.53 -17.69
C VAL A 20 9.78 -8.99 -16.53
N PHE A 21 9.24 -9.83 -15.65
CA PHE A 21 9.97 -10.42 -14.51
C PHE A 21 10.75 -9.41 -13.65
N GLY A 22 10.13 -8.27 -13.33
CA GLY A 22 10.72 -7.27 -12.45
C GLY A 22 9.86 -6.01 -12.31
N GLN A 23 10.25 -5.13 -11.39
CA GLN A 23 9.75 -3.77 -11.24
C GLN A 23 10.88 -2.83 -10.81
N GLY A 24 11.23 -1.89 -11.69
CA GLY A 24 12.36 -1.00 -11.45
C GLY A 24 13.66 -1.79 -11.21
N PRO A 25 14.37 -1.56 -10.09
CA PRO A 25 15.60 -2.27 -9.75
C PRO A 25 15.38 -3.73 -9.31
N ASP A 26 14.15 -4.11 -8.97
CA ASP A 26 13.82 -5.43 -8.46
C ASP A 26 13.62 -6.42 -9.61
N VAL A 27 14.45 -7.47 -9.66
CA VAL A 27 14.48 -8.45 -10.75
C VAL A 27 14.10 -9.84 -10.23
N GLY A 28 13.23 -10.52 -10.98
CA GLY A 28 12.80 -11.89 -10.70
C GLY A 28 11.30 -12.08 -10.84
N ASN A 29 10.89 -13.34 -10.98
CA ASN A 29 9.48 -13.71 -11.17
C ASN A 29 8.59 -13.38 -9.95
N GLN A 30 9.19 -13.21 -8.77
CA GLN A 30 8.54 -12.75 -7.55
C GLN A 30 8.06 -11.30 -7.62
N TYR A 31 8.60 -10.49 -8.55
CA TYR A 31 8.21 -9.09 -8.77
C TYR A 31 7.34 -8.89 -10.02
N ARG A 32 6.78 -9.96 -10.59
CA ARG A 32 5.93 -9.84 -11.78
C ARG A 32 4.63 -9.09 -11.46
N SER A 33 4.14 -8.33 -12.43
CA SER A 33 2.83 -7.68 -12.36
C SER A 33 1.69 -8.70 -12.50
N ILE A 34 0.76 -8.72 -11.54
CA ILE A 34 -0.39 -9.64 -11.52
C ILE A 34 -1.59 -9.02 -10.80
N ILE A 35 -2.79 -9.30 -11.31
CA ILE A 35 -4.09 -9.00 -10.70
C ILE A 35 -4.77 -10.33 -10.40
N PHE A 36 -5.08 -10.57 -9.12
CA PHE A 36 -5.92 -11.69 -8.70
C PHE A 36 -7.37 -11.21 -8.55
N THR A 37 -8.31 -11.90 -9.18
CA THR A 37 -9.74 -11.53 -9.20
C THR A 37 -10.60 -12.59 -8.54
N ASN A 38 -11.66 -12.17 -7.86
CA ASN A 38 -12.65 -13.04 -7.24
C ASN A 38 -14.01 -12.88 -7.95
N GLY A 39 -14.31 -13.79 -8.88
CA GLY A 39 -15.57 -13.80 -9.64
C GLY A 39 -15.52 -13.07 -10.98
N THR A 40 -16.62 -13.17 -11.72
CA THR A 40 -16.70 -12.79 -13.14
C THR A 40 -16.65 -11.27 -13.39
N GLU A 41 -17.22 -10.48 -12.48
CA GLU A 41 -17.24 -9.01 -12.64
C GLU A 41 -15.83 -8.41 -12.49
N GLU A 42 -15.05 -8.84 -11.51
CA GLU A 42 -13.66 -8.36 -11.36
C GLU A 42 -12.78 -8.76 -12.54
N VAL A 43 -12.95 -9.98 -13.09
CA VAL A 43 -12.26 -10.42 -14.31
C VAL A 43 -12.57 -9.48 -15.47
N ARG A 44 -13.85 -9.16 -15.69
CA ARG A 44 -14.30 -8.27 -16.77
C ARG A 44 -13.74 -6.87 -16.60
N LEU A 45 -13.77 -6.32 -15.38
CA LEU A 45 -13.25 -5.00 -15.07
C LEU A 45 -11.73 -4.91 -15.23
N ALA A 46 -11.00 -5.93 -14.75
CA ALA A 46 -9.55 -6.03 -14.90
C ALA A 46 -9.14 -6.13 -16.37
N ALA A 47 -9.78 -7.01 -17.15
CA ALA A 47 -9.53 -7.16 -18.59
C ALA A 47 -9.75 -5.85 -19.35
N ALA A 48 -10.92 -5.22 -19.15
CA ALA A 48 -11.23 -3.93 -19.77
C ALA A 48 -10.23 -2.83 -19.35
N SER A 49 -9.72 -2.85 -18.11
CA SER A 49 -8.69 -1.91 -17.67
C SER A 49 -7.33 -2.16 -18.29
N LYS A 50 -6.95 -3.43 -18.47
CA LYS A 50 -5.71 -3.84 -19.13
C LYS A 50 -5.71 -3.42 -20.60
N GLU A 51 -6.84 -3.55 -21.29
CA GLU A 51 -7.01 -3.04 -22.65
C GLU A 51 -6.81 -1.52 -22.71
N ARG A 52 -7.41 -0.76 -21.78
CA ARG A 52 -7.18 0.70 -21.68
C ARG A 52 -5.72 1.05 -21.37
N GLU A 53 -5.04 0.26 -20.55
CA GLU A 53 -3.61 0.48 -20.29
C GLU A 53 -2.77 0.17 -21.54
N GLN A 54 -3.13 -0.87 -22.28
CA GLN A 54 -2.45 -1.24 -23.52
C GLN A 54 -2.55 -0.14 -24.59
N THR A 55 -3.66 0.60 -24.68
CA THR A 55 -3.79 1.68 -25.67
C THR A 55 -2.88 2.88 -25.43
N LYS A 56 -2.31 3.02 -24.22
CA LYS A 56 -1.37 4.12 -23.90
C LYS A 56 -0.03 3.99 -24.62
N SER A 57 0.32 2.82 -25.14
CA SER A 57 1.55 2.62 -25.93
C SER A 57 1.32 1.60 -27.04
N ARG A 58 1.70 1.96 -28.27
CA ARG A 58 1.55 1.09 -29.45
C ARG A 58 2.69 0.08 -29.61
N THR A 59 3.84 0.32 -28.98
CA THR A 59 5.06 -0.47 -29.17
C THR A 59 5.32 -1.43 -28.02
N ASN A 60 4.80 -1.14 -26.82
CA ASN A 60 5.13 -1.89 -25.61
C ASN A 60 3.90 -2.64 -25.09
N ILE A 61 4.05 -3.94 -24.90
CA ILE A 61 2.97 -4.84 -24.48
C ILE A 61 2.85 -4.84 -22.95
N VAL A 62 1.61 -4.77 -22.45
CA VAL A 62 1.31 -4.91 -21.02
C VAL A 62 1.42 -6.38 -20.61
N THR A 63 2.35 -6.68 -19.72
CA THR A 63 2.73 -8.04 -19.30
C THR A 63 1.95 -8.52 -18.07
N THR A 64 1.19 -7.62 -17.43
CA THR A 64 0.36 -7.92 -16.25
C THR A 64 -0.53 -9.15 -16.46
N GLN A 65 -0.43 -10.12 -15.57
CA GLN A 65 -1.27 -11.31 -15.58
C GLN A 65 -2.61 -11.03 -14.89
N ILE A 66 -3.69 -11.65 -15.36
CA ILE A 66 -5.00 -11.65 -14.67
C ILE A 66 -5.32 -13.10 -14.35
N GLN A 67 -5.46 -13.43 -13.07
CA GLN A 67 -5.67 -14.80 -12.60
C GLN A 67 -6.80 -14.87 -11.58
N HIS A 68 -7.44 -16.03 -11.47
CA HIS A 68 -8.39 -16.27 -10.38
C HIS A 68 -7.64 -16.31 -9.04
N LEU A 69 -8.24 -15.69 -8.01
CA LEU A 69 -7.69 -15.75 -6.66
C LEU A 69 -7.69 -17.20 -6.15
N GLY A 70 -6.52 -17.74 -5.87
CA GLY A 70 -6.35 -18.99 -5.14
C GLY A 70 -6.17 -18.74 -3.64
N THR A 71 -5.48 -19.65 -2.96
CA THR A 71 -5.07 -19.43 -1.57
C THR A 71 -4.04 -18.29 -1.49
N PHE A 72 -4.32 -17.28 -0.67
CA PHE A 72 -3.37 -16.24 -0.34
C PHE A 72 -2.70 -16.56 1.00
N TYR A 73 -1.37 -16.63 1.01
CA TYR A 73 -0.58 -16.87 2.21
C TYR A 73 -0.08 -15.52 2.74
N PRO A 74 -0.48 -15.09 3.95
CA PRO A 74 0.05 -13.87 4.55
C PRO A 74 1.57 -13.97 4.72
N ALA A 75 2.27 -12.89 4.38
CA ALA A 75 3.68 -12.75 4.70
C ALA A 75 3.89 -12.60 6.22
N GLU A 76 5.12 -12.84 6.65
CA GLU A 76 5.58 -12.79 8.03
C GLU A 76 5.29 -11.41 8.68
N PRO A 77 5.13 -11.35 10.02
CA PRO A 77 4.77 -10.11 10.71
C PRO A 77 5.68 -8.92 10.38
N GLU A 78 6.99 -9.12 10.25
CA GLU A 78 7.96 -8.08 9.90
C GLU A 78 7.64 -7.34 8.60
N HIS A 79 6.95 -7.98 7.65
CA HIS A 79 6.54 -7.37 6.39
C HIS A 79 5.27 -6.53 6.50
N GLN A 80 4.49 -6.70 7.57
CA GLN A 80 3.26 -5.95 7.81
C GLN A 80 3.57 -4.54 8.32
N LYS A 81 2.99 -3.51 7.68
CA LYS A 81 3.19 -2.10 8.07
C LYS A 81 4.67 -1.71 8.17
N PHE A 82 5.48 -2.20 7.22
CA PHE A 82 6.93 -2.14 7.21
C PHE A 82 7.50 -0.73 7.51
N GLU A 83 7.05 0.30 6.80
CA GLU A 83 7.58 1.67 6.99
C GLU A 83 7.17 2.28 8.34
N LEU A 84 5.97 1.97 8.83
CA LEU A 84 5.57 2.38 10.17
C LEU A 84 6.45 1.72 11.24
N LYS A 85 6.76 0.42 11.09
CA LYS A 85 7.60 -0.31 12.06
C LYS A 85 9.03 0.21 12.13
N ARG A 86 9.53 0.78 11.03
CA ARG A 86 10.82 1.47 10.96
C ARG A 86 10.82 2.85 11.61
N ASN A 87 9.66 3.32 12.08
CA ASN A 87 9.51 4.59 12.78
C ASN A 87 9.03 4.36 14.24
N PRO A 88 9.96 4.14 15.20
CA PRO A 88 9.62 3.89 16.60
C PRO A 88 8.79 4.99 17.25
N PHE A 89 9.01 6.24 16.83
CA PHE A 89 8.27 7.39 17.35
C PHE A 89 6.77 7.30 17.01
N LEU A 90 6.44 6.98 15.75
CA LEU A 90 5.04 6.81 15.34
C LEU A 90 4.37 5.61 16.03
N LEU A 91 5.09 4.51 16.24
CA LEU A 91 4.59 3.37 17.00
C LEU A 91 4.29 3.74 18.46
N GLN A 92 5.20 4.47 19.10
CA GLN A 92 4.99 4.96 20.45
C GLN A 92 3.77 5.88 20.52
N LEU A 93 3.59 6.78 19.54
CA LEU A 93 2.44 7.69 19.44
C LEU A 93 1.08 6.99 19.35
N ILE A 94 1.03 5.75 18.86
CA ILE A 94 -0.20 4.95 18.84
C ILE A 94 -0.28 3.94 19.98
N GLY A 95 0.60 4.07 20.97
CA GLY A 95 0.60 3.25 22.19
C GLY A 95 1.22 1.86 22.01
N ASN A 96 2.11 1.67 21.03
CA ASN A 96 2.75 0.37 20.73
C ASN A 96 1.72 -0.77 20.59
N MET A 97 0.72 -0.53 19.74
CA MET A 97 -0.35 -1.46 19.42
C MET A 97 0.18 -2.89 19.17
N PRO A 98 -0.44 -3.94 19.75
CA PRO A 98 -0.03 -5.33 19.51
C PRO A 98 -0.03 -5.69 18.02
N GLU A 99 0.85 -6.61 17.63
CA GLU A 99 1.09 -6.96 16.22
C GLU A 99 -0.19 -7.35 15.46
N GLU A 100 -1.03 -8.21 16.05
CA GLU A 100 -2.27 -8.64 15.42
C GLU A 100 -3.21 -7.46 15.16
N GLU A 101 -3.31 -6.54 16.10
CA GLU A 101 -4.15 -5.35 15.97
C GLU A 101 -3.56 -4.36 14.96
N LEU A 102 -2.24 -4.11 15.02
CA LEU A 102 -1.53 -3.21 14.11
C LEU A 102 -1.68 -3.65 12.65
N SER A 103 -1.58 -4.96 12.39
CA SER A 103 -1.71 -5.54 11.05
C SER A 103 -3.08 -5.26 10.42
N ARG A 104 -4.16 -5.29 11.22
CA ARG A 104 -5.54 -5.08 10.78
C ARG A 104 -6.01 -3.63 10.89
N SER A 105 -5.23 -2.77 11.54
CA SER A 105 -5.63 -1.40 11.84
C SER A 105 -5.62 -0.48 10.61
N SER A 106 -6.75 0.21 10.40
CA SER A 106 -6.84 1.27 9.39
C SER A 106 -5.94 2.47 9.73
N LEU A 107 -5.76 2.78 11.02
CA LEU A 107 -4.81 3.78 11.49
C LEU A 107 -3.37 3.35 11.15
N GLY A 108 -3.03 2.08 11.39
CA GLY A 108 -1.75 1.50 11.02
C GLY A 108 -1.46 1.65 9.52
N SER A 109 -2.43 1.34 8.65
CA SER A 109 -2.28 1.51 7.20
C SER A 109 -2.06 2.97 6.79
N ARG A 110 -2.77 3.92 7.42
CA ARG A 110 -2.60 5.35 7.15
C ARG A 110 -1.24 5.86 7.61
N LEU A 111 -0.79 5.49 8.81
CA LEU A 111 0.51 5.90 9.32
C LEU A 111 1.67 5.23 8.58
N ASN A 112 1.49 4.01 8.08
CA ASN A 112 2.46 3.39 7.17
C ASN A 112 2.61 4.18 5.87
N GLY A 113 1.50 4.60 5.25
CA GLY A 113 1.54 5.46 4.07
C GLY A 113 2.15 6.84 4.35
N TYR A 114 1.95 7.38 5.57
CA TYR A 114 2.58 8.63 6.01
C TYR A 114 4.10 8.47 6.19
N ALA A 115 4.53 7.40 6.84
CA ALA A 115 5.94 7.08 7.05
C ALA A 115 6.68 6.80 5.74
N ALA A 116 5.97 6.25 4.74
CA ALA A 116 6.48 6.05 3.39
C ALA A 116 6.48 7.32 2.51
N GLU A 117 5.99 8.45 3.02
CA GLU A 117 5.81 9.72 2.28
C GLU A 117 4.89 9.61 1.04
N LEU A 118 3.99 8.62 1.02
CA LEU A 118 3.05 8.38 -0.09
C LEU A 118 1.67 9.00 0.13
N CYS A 119 1.48 9.73 1.22
CA CYS A 119 0.20 10.39 1.53
C CYS A 119 0.00 11.65 0.66
N PRO A 120 -1.24 11.97 0.27
CA PRO A 120 -1.55 13.28 -0.31
C PRO A 120 -1.13 14.42 0.63
N GLN A 121 -0.62 15.53 0.08
CA GLN A 121 -0.11 16.66 0.88
C GLN A 121 -1.08 17.15 1.97
N LYS A 122 -2.39 17.18 1.67
CA LYS A 122 -3.43 17.56 2.64
C LYS A 122 -3.45 16.60 3.83
N THR A 123 -3.35 15.30 3.56
CA THR A 123 -3.33 14.25 4.59
C THR A 123 -2.04 14.31 5.40
N GLN A 124 -0.89 14.53 4.75
CA GLN A 124 0.39 14.74 5.41
C GLN A 124 0.28 15.87 6.45
N LYS A 125 -0.16 17.06 6.01
CA LYS A 125 -0.34 18.24 6.88
C LYS A 125 -1.30 18.00 8.05
N GLN A 126 -2.37 17.23 7.83
CA GLN A 126 -3.32 16.88 8.88
C GLN A 126 -2.70 15.97 9.94
N ILE A 127 -1.87 15.00 9.52
CA ILE A 127 -1.17 14.11 10.45
C ILE A 127 -0.10 14.90 11.21
N ASP A 128 0.70 15.73 10.52
CA ASP A 128 1.71 16.59 11.13
C ASP A 128 1.09 17.51 12.20
N ALA A 129 -0.04 18.15 11.89
CA ALA A 129 -0.73 19.01 12.85
C ALA A 129 -1.16 18.25 14.12
N LYS A 130 -1.63 17.01 13.98
CA LYS A 130 -2.00 16.16 15.12
C LYS A 130 -0.78 15.74 15.94
N ILE A 131 0.29 15.29 15.28
CA ILE A 131 1.54 14.93 15.95
C ILE A 131 2.07 16.13 16.74
N ASN A 132 2.10 17.31 16.13
CA ASN A 132 2.56 18.53 16.77
C ASN A 132 1.70 18.92 17.98
N ASP A 133 0.37 18.77 17.89
CA ASP A 133 -0.53 19.01 19.04
C ASP A 133 -0.26 18.03 20.19
N ILE A 134 -0.03 16.75 19.87
CA ILE A 134 0.30 15.70 20.84
C ILE A 134 1.63 15.99 21.54
N VAL A 135 2.66 16.34 20.78
CA VAL A 135 3.99 16.68 21.31
C VAL A 135 3.90 17.93 22.21
N LYS A 136 3.16 18.97 21.79
CA LYS A 136 2.94 20.19 22.57
C LYS A 136 2.21 19.95 23.90
N LYS A 137 1.22 19.06 23.92
CA LYS A 137 0.47 18.71 25.14
C LYS A 137 1.29 17.88 26.13
N GLY A 138 2.50 17.48 25.74
CA GLY A 138 3.36 16.64 26.53
C GLY A 138 2.83 15.22 26.54
N TRP A 139 3.07 14.50 25.44
CA TRP A 139 3.20 13.02 25.41
C TRP A 139 3.90 12.54 26.68
N PRO A 140 3.66 11.34 27.24
CA PRO A 140 4.26 10.92 28.51
C PRO A 140 5.79 10.90 28.39
N ILE A 141 6.39 12.07 28.60
CA ILE A 141 7.69 12.26 29.18
C ILE A 141 7.55 11.50 30.48
N LEU A 142 8.46 10.58 30.74
CA LEU A 142 8.68 10.06 32.09
C LEU A 142 8.88 11.29 32.99
N ARG A 143 7.80 11.88 33.49
CA ARG A 143 7.85 13.16 34.22
C ARG A 143 8.40 12.95 35.62
N GLU A 144 8.59 11.71 36.03
CA GLU A 144 9.11 11.33 37.34
C GLU A 144 9.99 10.07 37.25
N VAL A 145 11.06 10.15 36.46
CA VAL A 145 12.29 9.37 36.71
C VAL A 145 13.42 10.35 36.92
#